data_AF-A0A7X7NM66-F1
#
_entry.id   AF-A0A7X7NM66-F1
#
_cell.length_a   1.000
_cell.length_b   1.000
_cell.length_c   1.000
_cell.angle_alpha   90.00
_cell.angle_beta   90.00
_cell.angle_gamma   90.00
#
_symmetry.space_group_name_H-M   'P 1'
#
loop_
_entity.id
_entity.type
_entity.pdbx_description
1 polymer ?
#
loop_
_entity_poly.entity_id
_entity_poly.type
_entity_poly.pdbx_seq_one_letter_code
_entity_poly.pdbx_strand_id
1 'polypeptide(L)'
;MSSKSERKAAWETVGKYHEEQLGELLGHVGEAVDRFRAGDLDAFDVDRVLFQYSRAAKELWKFCNLGQVEFTASLIRGELGENFGLRNDWWESGRPRER
;
A
#
# COMPACT_ATOMS: atom_id res chain seq x y z
N MET A 1 11.04 -9.28 25.35
CA MET A 1 12.02 -8.70 24.40
C MET A 1 12.12 -9.67 23.23
N SER A 2 11.73 -9.25 22.03
CA SER A 2 11.85 -10.05 20.79
C SER A 2 13.33 -10.34 20.49
N SER A 3 13.61 -11.56 20.06
CA SER A 3 14.94 -12.02 19.65
C SER A 3 15.38 -11.34 18.36
N LYS A 4 16.70 -11.34 18.10
CA LYS A 4 17.25 -10.76 16.87
C LYS A 4 16.72 -11.45 15.61
N SER A 5 16.49 -12.77 15.67
CA SER A 5 15.91 -13.54 14.57
C SER A 5 14.46 -13.20 14.30
N GLU A 6 13.64 -13.04 15.34
CA GLU A 6 12.22 -12.66 15.20
C GLU A 6 12.08 -11.28 14.57
N ARG A 7 12.90 -10.31 15.02
CA ARG A 7 12.91 -8.97 14.41
C ARG A 7 13.31 -8.99 12.95
N LYS A 8 14.30 -9.81 12.58
CA LYS A 8 14.71 -9.94 11.16
C LYS A 8 13.58 -10.52 10.31
N ALA A 9 12.93 -11.59 10.77
CA ALA A 9 11.79 -12.18 10.09
C ALA A 9 10.61 -11.20 9.95
N ALA A 10 10.38 -10.37 10.97
CA ALA A 10 9.38 -9.30 10.91
C ALA A 10 9.70 -8.26 9.83
N TRP A 11 10.96 -7.82 9.72
CA TRP A 11 11.39 -6.91 8.64
C TRP A 11 11.21 -7.52 7.25
N GLU A 12 11.56 -8.79 7.06
CA GLU A 12 11.35 -9.49 5.79
C GLU A 12 9.86 -9.60 5.44
N THR A 13 9.00 -9.87 6.43
CA THR A 13 7.54 -9.91 6.26
C THR A 13 7.00 -8.55 5.81
N VAL A 14 7.34 -7.48 6.52
CA VAL A 14 6.87 -6.13 6.20
C VAL A 14 7.42 -5.65 4.86
N GLY A 15 8.70 -5.92 4.57
CA GLY A 15 9.35 -5.53 3.33
C GLY A 15 8.69 -6.19 2.11
N LYS A 16 8.47 -7.50 2.16
CA LYS A 16 7.80 -8.23 1.09
C LYS A 16 6.37 -7.73 0.86
N TYR A 17 5.61 -7.55 1.95
CA TYR A 17 4.26 -6.99 1.87
C TYR A 17 4.26 -5.58 1.24
N HIS A 18 5.19 -4.72 1.65
CA HIS A 18 5.29 -3.37 1.12
C HIS A 18 5.59 -3.37 -0.38
N GLU A 19 6.50 -4.22 -0.84
CA GLU A 19 6.83 -4.37 -2.26
C GLU A 19 5.63 -4.87 -3.09
N GLU A 20 4.94 -5.92 -2.62
CA GLU A 20 3.77 -6.48 -3.29
C GLU A 20 2.66 -5.44 -3.45
N GLN A 21 2.32 -4.74 -2.36
CA GLN A 21 1.26 -3.73 -2.37
C GLN A 21 1.66 -2.48 -3.18
N LEU A 22 2.94 -2.11 -3.20
CA LEU A 22 3.41 -1.04 -4.08
C LEU A 22 3.30 -1.42 -5.56
N GLY A 23 3.52 -2.70 -5.89
CA GLY A 23 3.30 -3.24 -7.23
C GLY A 23 1.85 -3.12 -7.69
N GLU A 24 0.88 -3.43 -6.82
CA GLU A 24 -0.55 -3.25 -7.10
C GLU A 24 -0.89 -1.77 -7.36
N LEU A 25 -0.39 -0.86 -6.52
CA LEU A 25 -0.58 0.58 -6.70
C LEU A 25 0.03 1.10 -8.01
N LEU A 26 1.21 0.62 -8.39
CA LEU A 26 1.85 0.94 -9.67
C LEU A 26 1.07 0.35 -10.86
N GLY A 27 0.34 -0.75 -10.68
CA GLY A 27 -0.56 -1.31 -11.69
C GLY A 27 -1.61 -0.31 -12.15
N HIS A 28 -2.26 0.40 -11.22
CA HIS A 28 -3.22 1.46 -11.55
C HIS A 28 -2.60 2.61 -12.35
N VAL A 29 -1.36 2.99 -12.02
CA VAL A 29 -0.62 4.01 -12.76
C VAL A 29 -0.26 3.52 -14.16
N GLY A 30 0.21 2.28 -14.29
CA GLY A 30 0.52 1.67 -15.58
C GLY A 30 -0.68 1.66 -16.52
N GLU A 31 -1.83 1.20 -16.02
CA GLU A 31 -3.09 1.21 -16.78
C GLU A 31 -3.47 2.62 -17.25
N ALA A 32 -3.38 3.62 -16.38
CA ALA A 32 -3.70 4.99 -16.74
C ALA A 32 -2.74 5.57 -17.80
N VAL A 33 -1.44 5.28 -17.70
CA VAL A 33 -0.46 5.70 -18.71
C VAL A 33 -0.72 5.01 -20.04
N ASP A 34 -1.07 3.73 -20.05
CA ASP A 34 -1.36 3.00 -21.29
C ASP A 34 -2.64 3.52 -21.95
N ARG A 35 -3.68 3.82 -21.17
CA ARG A 35 -4.90 4.46 -21.65
C ARG A 35 -4.66 5.87 -22.19
N PHE A 36 -3.79 6.65 -21.55
CA PHE A 36 -3.38 7.95 -22.07
C PHE A 36 -2.64 7.83 -23.42
N ARG A 37 -1.73 6.86 -23.54
CA ARG A 37 -1.04 6.58 -24.82
C ARG A 37 -2.01 6.14 -25.92
N ALA A 38 -3.09 5.45 -25.56
CA ALA A 38 -4.17 5.06 -26.47
C ALA A 38 -5.10 6.23 -26.84
N GLY A 39 -5.04 7.36 -26.12
CA GLY A 39 -5.92 8.52 -26.30
C GLY A 39 -7.25 8.43 -25.53
N ASP A 40 -7.41 7.44 -24.64
CA ASP A 40 -8.63 7.22 -23.86
C ASP A 40 -8.74 8.11 -22.62
N LEU A 41 -7.59 8.59 -22.11
CA LEU A 41 -7.49 9.51 -20.99
C LEU A 41 -6.74 10.76 -21.44
N ASP A 42 -7.14 11.91 -20.90
CA ASP A 42 -6.36 13.13 -21.05
C ASP A 42 -5.29 13.26 -19.94
N ALA A 43 -4.48 14.31 -20.02
CA ALA A 43 -3.42 14.53 -19.03
C ALA A 43 -3.95 14.83 -17.63
N PHE A 44 -5.14 15.43 -17.48
CA PHE A 44 -5.76 15.71 -16.18
C PHE A 44 -6.31 14.43 -15.54
N ASP A 45 -6.84 13.52 -16.35
CA ASP A 45 -7.29 12.20 -15.87
C ASP A 45 -6.11 11.41 -15.30
N VAL A 46 -4.97 11.38 -16.01
CA VAL A 46 -3.75 10.71 -15.52
C VAL A 46 -3.21 11.39 -14.27
N ASP A 47 -3.18 12.73 -14.23
CA ASP A 47 -2.73 13.48 -13.04
C ASP A 47 -3.57 13.13 -11.79
N ARG A 48 -4.89 12.96 -11.96
CA ARG A 48 -5.77 12.49 -10.86
C ARG A 48 -5.40 11.09 -10.38
N VAL A 49 -5.11 10.16 -11.29
CA VAL A 49 -4.66 8.80 -10.93
C VAL A 49 -3.33 8.86 -10.18
N LEU A 50 -2.36 9.64 -10.67
CA LEU A 50 -1.06 9.81 -10.00
C LEU A 50 -1.21 10.46 -8.62
N PHE A 51 -2.14 11.40 -8.49
CA PHE A 51 -2.44 12.01 -7.20
C PHE A 51 -3.02 10.99 -6.21
N GLN A 52 -3.98 10.16 -6.63
CA GLN A 52 -4.52 9.07 -5.79
C GLN A 52 -3.45 8.05 -5.43
N TYR A 53 -2.61 7.63 -6.39
CA TYR A 53 -1.44 6.78 -6.15
C TYR A 53 -0.54 7.35 -5.06
N SER A 54 -0.18 8.64 -5.14
CA SER A 54 0.73 9.26 -4.16
C SER A 54 0.17 9.20 -2.72
N ARG A 55 -1.16 9.31 -2.59
CA ARG A 55 -1.86 9.23 -1.30
C ARG A 55 -1.96 7.79 -0.80
N ALA A 56 -2.30 6.85 -1.68
CA ALA A 56 -2.35 5.43 -1.38
C ALA A 56 -0.99 4.92 -0.89
N ALA A 57 0.09 5.23 -1.63
CA ALA A 57 1.45 4.86 -1.28
C ALA A 57 1.88 5.46 0.06
N LYS A 58 1.43 6.69 0.39
CA LYS A 58 1.68 7.31 1.69
C LYS A 58 0.98 6.57 2.84
N GLU A 59 -0.28 6.17 2.67
CA GLU A 59 -0.99 5.40 3.72
C GLU A 59 -0.37 4.00 3.90
N LEU A 60 0.01 3.34 2.80
CA LEU A 60 0.76 2.08 2.83
C LEU A 60 2.08 2.24 3.60
N TRP A 61 2.86 3.28 3.30
CA TRP A 61 4.12 3.54 4.00
C TRP A 61 3.91 3.75 5.51
N LYS A 62 2.89 4.53 5.91
CA LYS A 62 2.58 4.74 7.33
C LYS A 62 2.27 3.44 8.04
N PHE A 63 1.50 2.56 7.40
CA PHE A 63 1.16 1.26 7.95
C PHE A 63 2.40 0.37 8.11
N CYS A 64 3.22 0.25 7.06
CA CYS A 64 4.45 -0.55 7.11
C CYS A 64 5.44 -0.04 8.17
N ASN A 65 5.36 1.24 8.53
CA ASN A 65 6.21 1.86 9.56
C ASN A 65 5.45 2.12 10.88
N LEU A 66 4.34 1.43 11.13
CA LEU A 66 3.55 1.58 12.35
C LEU A 66 4.28 0.97 13.56
N GLY A 67 4.82 1.81 14.44
CA GLY A 67 5.33 1.35 15.73
C GLY A 67 6.45 0.31 15.62
N GLN A 68 6.29 -0.83 16.32
CA GLN A 68 7.27 -1.94 16.27
C GLN A 68 7.01 -2.86 15.09
N VAL A 69 8.07 -3.22 14.36
CA VAL A 69 7.97 -4.06 13.15
C VAL A 69 7.31 -5.41 13.41
N GLU A 70 7.50 -5.98 14.60
CA GLU A 70 6.86 -7.25 14.98
C GLU A 70 5.34 -7.14 15.03
N PHE A 71 4.80 -6.01 15.52
CA PHE A 71 3.36 -5.77 15.57
C PHE A 71 2.76 -5.66 14.17
N THR A 72 3.37 -4.85 13.30
CA THR A 72 2.94 -4.73 11.89
C THR A 72 3.04 -6.07 11.17
N ALA A 73 4.10 -6.84 11.40
CA ALA A 73 4.24 -8.17 10.81
C ALA A 73 3.16 -9.15 11.31
N SER A 74 2.75 -9.08 12.58
CA SER A 74 1.62 -9.87 13.09
C SER A 74 0.27 -9.44 12.51
N LEU A 75 0.07 -8.14 12.24
CA LEU A 75 -1.11 -7.66 11.50
C LEU A 75 -1.13 -8.23 10.07
N ILE A 76 0.00 -8.18 9.36
CA ILE A 76 0.17 -8.74 8.00
C ILE A 76 -0.12 -10.24 7.97
N ARG A 77 0.35 -10.99 8.96
CA ARG A 77 0.10 -12.43 9.06
C ARG A 77 -1.31 -12.79 9.53
N GLY A 78 -2.14 -11.81 9.90
CA GLY A 78 -3.50 -12.03 10.40
C GLY A 78 -3.56 -12.66 11.80
N GLU A 79 -2.48 -12.56 12.58
CA GLU A 79 -2.33 -13.25 13.87
C GLU A 79 -3.14 -12.60 15.00
N LEU A 80 -3.60 -11.37 14.81
CA LEU A 80 -4.31 -10.57 15.82
C LEU A 80 -5.83 -10.73 15.77
N GLY A 81 -6.34 -11.69 14.99
CA GLY A 81 -7.77 -12.00 14.85
C GLY A 81 -8.51 -11.09 13.87
N GLU A 82 -9.77 -11.46 13.54
CA GLU A 82 -10.56 -10.80 12.49
C GLU A 82 -10.78 -9.30 12.71
N ASN A 83 -10.87 -8.86 13.98
CA ASN A 83 -11.06 -7.44 14.34
C ASN A 83 -9.85 -6.56 14.02
N PHE A 84 -8.66 -7.16 13.86
CA PHE A 84 -7.42 -6.48 13.52
C PHE A 84 -6.90 -6.87 12.12
N GLY A 85 -7.63 -7.73 11.41
CA GLY A 85 -7.24 -8.22 10.08
C GLY A 85 -7.17 -7.10 9.05
N LEU A 86 -6.12 -7.12 8.23
CA LEU A 86 -5.92 -6.19 7.13
C LEU A 86 -7.02 -6.36 6.08
N ARG A 87 -7.89 -5.35 5.99
CA ARG A 87 -8.79 -5.13 4.84
C ARG A 87 -8.51 -3.79 4.20
N ASN A 88 -7.23 -3.44 4.09
CA ASN A 88 -6.85 -2.16 3.53
C ASN A 88 -6.75 -2.29 2.01
N ASP A 89 -7.80 -1.86 1.33
CA ASP A 89 -7.68 -1.39 -0.03
C ASP A 89 -6.87 -0.08 0.01
N TRP A 90 -5.57 -0.17 -0.30
CA TRP A 90 -4.69 0.99 -0.29
C TRP A 90 -5.07 2.01 -1.35
N TRP A 91 -5.58 1.54 -2.49
CA TRP A 91 -6.03 2.42 -3.57
C TRP A 91 -7.19 3.31 -3.10
N GLU A 92 -8.22 2.72 -2.50
CA GLU A 92 -9.35 3.48 -1.94
C GLU A 92 -8.94 4.33 -0.75
N SER A 93 -7.95 3.91 0.05
CA SER A 93 -7.39 4.73 1.12
C SER A 93 -6.74 6.03 0.60
N GLY A 94 -6.25 6.01 -0.64
CA GLY A 94 -5.70 7.17 -1.34
C GLY A 94 -6.76 8.08 -1.96
N ARG A 95 -8.02 7.64 -2.04
CA ARG A 95 -9.07 8.35 -2.80
C ARG A 95 -9.29 9.77 -2.26
N PRO A 96 -9.29 10.79 -3.13
CA PRO A 96 -9.66 12.13 -2.72
C PRO A 96 -11.08 12.16 -2.15
N ARG A 97 -11.27 12.86 -1.02
CA ARG A 97 -12.62 13.15 -0.53
C ARG A 97 -13.23 14.19 -1.46
N GLU A 98 -14.34 13.85 -2.10
CA GLU A 98 -15.17 14.83 -2.80
C GLU A 98 -15.71 15.82 -1.76
N ARG A 99 -15.61 17.11 -2.08
CA ARG A 99 -16.07 18.21 -1.23
C ARG A 99 -17.48 18.62 -1.61
#